data_AF-A0A117R7R5-F1
#
_entry.id   AF-A0A117R7R5-F1
#
_cell.length_a   1.000
_cell.length_b   1.000
_cell.length_c   1.000
_cell.angle_alpha   90.00
_cell.angle_beta   90.00
_cell.angle_gamma   90.00
#
_symmetry.space_group_name_H-M   'P 1'
#
loop_
_entity.id
_entity.type
_entity.pdbx_description
1 polymer ?
#
loop_
_entity_poly.entity_id
_entity_poly.type
_entity_poly.pdbx_seq_one_letter_code
_entity_poly.pdbx_strand_id
1 'polypeptide(L)'
;MNRCSAAVLLAASLAFLASGAGTHTRAEHPGHACVLAPGELTVDDLPAGSSAIRCGAVGRLVTHGGAGLTVPEPGTKVGVDSLTADGSSRGFTLAVAADGTVSYGYDDGEGDSAGDRSHGDARHRPSGRGDRPVRLPGSRADAPDPCADTAYSVADRKEYGTYEWFIGDGPQPGDLPRRQVRQAFEEGITAIIRGRNACGLADTIGARARFLAATGHEAGIDHMARCTVRDGMNVWDAGDLSSDSVATTCSWSRPVSRGPDRLIEADVRFNIHDYTFTDDPTGACDDAYDIRSVATHEAGHVFGLGHVGSGHENLTMYPSSFACSTTARTLGKGDVLGLRSIY
;
A
#
# COMPACT_ATOMS: atom_id res chain seq x y z
N MET A 1 12.79 91.51 8.44
CA MET A 1 12.34 91.94 7.10
C MET A 1 11.35 90.92 6.57
N ASN A 2 10.10 91.37 6.42
CA ASN A 2 8.92 90.81 5.78
C ASN A 2 9.10 89.57 4.87
N ARG A 3 8.26 88.55 5.04
CA ARG A 3 6.96 88.43 4.33
C ARG A 3 6.18 87.19 4.78
N CYS A 4 4.96 87.44 5.26
CA CYS A 4 3.86 86.48 5.28
C CYS A 4 3.53 86.00 3.86
N SER A 5 3.16 84.74 3.69
CA SER A 5 2.19 84.32 2.67
C SER A 5 1.50 83.03 3.10
N ALA A 6 0.18 83.15 3.23
CA ALA A 6 -0.76 82.06 3.41
C ALA A 6 -1.01 81.34 2.09
N ALA A 7 -1.24 80.03 2.14
CA ALA A 7 -1.85 79.24 1.07
C ALA A 7 -2.72 78.16 1.74
N VAL A 8 -4.01 78.46 1.95
CA VAL A 8 -5.14 78.00 1.11
C VAL A 8 -5.26 76.47 1.11
N LEU A 9 -6.24 76.01 1.92
CA LEU A 9 -6.84 74.69 1.89
C LEU A 9 -7.53 74.45 0.54
N LEU A 10 -7.15 73.37 -0.16
CA LEU A 10 -8.02 72.71 -1.13
C LEU A 10 -8.34 71.31 -0.61
N ALA A 11 -9.59 71.11 -0.19
CA ALA A 11 -10.18 69.81 0.02
C ALA A 11 -10.47 69.19 -1.37
N ALA A 12 -9.76 68.12 -1.71
CA ALA A 12 -10.07 67.31 -2.87
C ALA A 12 -10.81 66.04 -2.42
N SER A 13 -12.13 66.07 -2.61
CA SER A 13 -13.02 64.93 -2.46
C SER A 13 -12.70 63.91 -3.57
N LEU A 14 -12.05 62.79 -3.25
CA LEU A 14 -11.99 61.64 -4.16
C LEU A 14 -13.15 60.68 -3.85
N ALA A 15 -14.07 60.62 -4.80
CA ALA A 15 -15.20 59.71 -4.82
C ALA A 15 -14.74 58.25 -4.94
N PHE A 16 -15.43 57.39 -4.19
CA PHE A 16 -15.39 55.94 -4.32
C PHE A 16 -15.71 55.50 -5.76
N LEU A 17 -14.79 54.78 -6.39
CA LEU A 17 -15.07 53.88 -7.51
C LEU A 17 -14.74 52.46 -7.05
N ALA A 18 -15.77 51.75 -6.60
CA ALA A 18 -15.71 50.31 -6.40
C ALA A 18 -15.64 49.64 -7.78
N SER A 19 -14.42 49.38 -8.26
CA SER A 19 -14.19 48.53 -9.41
C SER A 19 -14.27 47.08 -8.96
N GLY A 20 -15.47 46.50 -9.11
CA GLY A 20 -15.64 45.06 -9.08
C GLY A 20 -14.87 44.45 -10.26
N ALA A 21 -13.78 43.76 -9.96
CA ALA A 21 -13.11 42.84 -10.87
C ALA A 21 -13.15 41.48 -10.19
N GLY A 22 -13.83 40.54 -10.84
CA GLY A 22 -14.33 39.32 -10.25
C GLY A 22 -13.22 38.48 -9.62
N THR A 23 -13.42 38.14 -8.35
CA THR A 23 -12.96 36.87 -7.84
C THR A 23 -13.49 35.80 -8.79
N HIS A 24 -12.61 35.10 -9.50
CA HIS A 24 -12.93 33.79 -10.03
C HIS A 24 -13.17 32.88 -8.82
N THR A 25 -14.38 32.97 -8.26
CA THR A 25 -14.98 31.88 -7.50
C THR A 25 -15.02 30.72 -8.46
N ARG A 26 -14.11 29.75 -8.25
CA ARG A 26 -14.27 28.40 -8.77
C ARG A 26 -15.71 28.03 -8.48
N ALA A 27 -16.49 27.77 -9.52
CA ALA A 27 -17.89 27.38 -9.38
C ALA A 27 -17.95 26.23 -8.36
N GLU A 28 -18.52 26.52 -7.19
CA GLU A 28 -18.95 25.50 -6.25
C GLU A 28 -19.81 24.53 -7.04
N HIS A 29 -19.37 23.28 -7.13
CA HIS A 29 -20.23 22.22 -7.61
C HIS A 29 -21.48 22.24 -6.73
N PRO A 30 -22.69 22.32 -7.32
CA PRO A 30 -23.92 22.45 -6.55
C PRO A 30 -23.99 21.27 -5.59
N GLY A 31 -24.17 21.61 -4.31
CA GLY A 31 -23.95 20.74 -3.17
C GLY A 31 -24.45 19.32 -3.39
N HIS A 32 -23.51 18.37 -3.43
CA HIS A 32 -23.81 17.07 -2.86
C HIS A 32 -24.09 17.35 -1.38
N ALA A 33 -25.37 17.36 -1.01
CA ALA A 33 -25.72 17.28 0.40
C ALA A 33 -24.95 16.07 0.93
N CYS A 34 -24.08 16.29 1.92
CA CYS A 34 -23.30 15.24 2.55
C CYS A 34 -24.24 14.32 3.35
N VAL A 35 -25.05 13.53 2.65
CA VAL A 35 -25.92 12.52 3.21
C VAL A 35 -25.24 11.20 2.91
N LEU A 36 -24.39 10.79 3.84
CA LEU A 36 -23.72 9.50 3.76
C LEU A 36 -24.71 8.39 4.10
N ALA A 37 -24.56 7.24 3.44
CA ALA A 37 -25.32 6.05 3.80
C ALA A 37 -25.10 5.66 5.28
N PRO A 38 -26.13 5.15 5.98
CA PRO A 38 -25.93 4.54 7.29
C PRO A 38 -25.09 3.26 7.13
N GLY A 39 -24.26 2.95 8.12
CA GLY A 39 -23.36 1.79 8.02
C GLY A 39 -22.25 2.00 6.99
N GLU A 40 -21.56 0.93 6.60
CA GLU A 40 -20.38 0.97 5.73
C GLU A 40 -20.62 1.77 4.44
N LEU A 41 -19.62 2.54 4.04
CA LEU A 41 -19.65 3.33 2.83
C LEU A 41 -18.97 2.56 1.70
N THR A 42 -19.39 2.81 0.48
CA THR A 42 -18.61 2.48 -0.72
C THR A 42 -17.89 3.72 -1.24
N VAL A 43 -16.98 3.54 -2.18
CA VAL A 43 -16.36 4.67 -2.90
C VAL A 43 -17.38 5.55 -3.64
N ASP A 44 -18.57 5.02 -3.96
CA ASP A 44 -19.66 5.78 -4.58
C ASP A 44 -20.46 6.59 -3.56
N ASP A 45 -20.56 6.12 -2.30
CA ASP A 45 -21.18 6.88 -1.20
C ASP A 45 -20.30 8.04 -0.72
N LEU A 46 -18.99 7.92 -0.87
CA LEU A 46 -18.01 8.97 -0.59
C LEU A 46 -17.08 9.17 -1.80
N PRO A 47 -17.57 9.78 -2.90
CA PRO A 47 -16.80 9.90 -4.13
C PRO A 47 -15.58 10.81 -3.96
N ALA A 48 -14.56 10.59 -4.80
CA ALA A 48 -13.36 11.44 -4.80
C ALA A 48 -13.73 12.91 -5.01
N GLY A 49 -13.07 13.82 -4.29
CA GLY A 49 -13.42 15.24 -4.24
C GLY A 49 -14.41 15.60 -3.11
N SER A 50 -15.09 14.62 -2.50
CA SER A 50 -15.92 14.84 -1.31
C SER A 50 -15.10 15.35 -0.13
N SER A 51 -15.75 16.05 0.81
CA SER A 51 -15.11 16.48 2.05
C SER A 51 -15.41 15.51 3.18
N ALA A 52 -14.40 14.76 3.63
CA ALA A 52 -14.52 13.85 4.76
C ALA A 52 -14.92 14.58 6.06
N ILE A 53 -14.52 15.85 6.21
CA ILE A 53 -14.84 16.68 7.37
C ILE A 53 -16.30 17.14 7.30
N ARG A 54 -16.71 17.79 6.21
CA ARG A 54 -18.08 18.32 6.09
C ARG A 54 -19.12 17.20 6.08
N CYS A 55 -18.75 16.03 5.55
CA CYS A 55 -19.64 14.89 5.50
C CYS A 55 -19.61 14.01 6.75
N GLY A 56 -18.74 14.29 7.73
CA GLY A 56 -18.61 13.44 8.92
C GLY A 56 -18.16 12.02 8.59
N ALA A 57 -17.32 11.87 7.57
CA ALA A 57 -16.85 10.58 7.08
C ALA A 57 -15.62 10.05 7.85
N VAL A 58 -14.87 10.91 8.56
CA VAL A 58 -13.68 10.48 9.32
C VAL A 58 -14.06 9.40 10.33
N GLY A 59 -13.32 8.29 10.34
CA GLY A 59 -13.60 7.11 11.16
C GLY A 59 -14.70 6.19 10.61
N ARG A 60 -15.35 6.53 9.49
CA ARG A 60 -16.24 5.61 8.77
C ARG A 60 -15.41 4.65 7.93
N LEU A 61 -15.88 3.42 7.79
CA LEU A 61 -15.31 2.43 6.87
C LEU A 61 -15.81 2.69 5.44
N VAL A 62 -14.89 2.73 4.48
CA VAL A 62 -15.14 2.79 3.04
C VAL A 62 -14.65 1.49 2.40
N THR A 63 -15.44 0.87 1.54
CA THR A 63 -15.10 -0.39 0.86
C THR A 63 -14.98 -0.23 -0.65
N HIS A 64 -14.11 -1.04 -1.24
CA HIS A 64 -13.91 -1.16 -2.67
C HIS A 64 -13.33 -2.54 -3.01
N GLY A 65 -13.87 -3.21 -4.03
CA GLY A 65 -13.25 -4.44 -4.55
C GLY A 65 -13.08 -5.58 -3.54
N GLY A 66 -13.88 -5.63 -2.47
CA GLY A 66 -13.76 -6.61 -1.39
C GLY A 66 -12.84 -6.20 -0.24
N ALA A 67 -12.07 -5.13 -0.40
CA ALA A 67 -11.23 -4.55 0.64
C ALA A 67 -11.92 -3.35 1.33
N GLY A 68 -11.37 -2.89 2.45
CA GLY A 68 -11.94 -1.76 3.19
C GLY A 68 -10.91 -0.94 3.96
N LEU A 69 -11.17 0.36 4.04
CA LEU A 69 -10.30 1.36 4.67
C LEU A 69 -11.12 2.29 5.56
N THR A 70 -10.73 2.43 6.81
CA THR A 70 -11.30 3.46 7.68
C THR A 70 -10.78 4.83 7.26
N VAL A 71 -11.69 5.77 6.95
CA VAL A 71 -11.35 7.13 6.53
C VAL A 71 -10.47 7.79 7.61
N PRO A 72 -9.20 8.12 7.32
CA PRO A 72 -8.28 8.63 8.30
C PRO A 72 -8.54 10.11 8.58
N GLU A 73 -7.81 10.66 9.54
CA GLU A 73 -7.83 12.10 9.79
C GLU A 73 -7.24 12.91 8.60
N PRO A 74 -7.58 14.20 8.47
CA PRO A 74 -7.00 15.06 7.43
C PRO A 74 -5.47 15.09 7.43
N GLY A 75 -4.89 15.03 6.24
CA GLY A 75 -3.45 14.95 6.03
C GLY A 75 -2.86 13.54 6.11
N THR A 76 -3.69 12.49 6.09
CA THR A 76 -3.26 11.10 6.18
C THR A 76 -3.79 10.30 4.99
N LYS A 77 -2.97 9.36 4.50
CA LYS A 77 -3.31 8.33 3.52
C LYS A 77 -3.25 6.96 4.20
N VAL A 78 -4.24 6.13 3.94
CA VAL A 78 -4.28 4.72 4.34
C VAL A 78 -4.31 3.84 3.10
N GLY A 79 -3.63 2.70 3.13
CA GLY A 79 -3.66 1.68 2.09
C GLY A 79 -3.81 0.29 2.68
N VAL A 80 -4.46 -0.59 1.92
CA VAL A 80 -4.59 -2.02 2.20
C VAL A 80 -4.01 -2.78 1.03
N ASP A 81 -3.17 -3.75 1.33
CA ASP A 81 -2.54 -4.66 0.38
C ASP A 81 -2.78 -6.09 0.89
N SER A 82 -3.53 -6.93 0.18
CA SER A 82 -3.78 -8.33 0.56
C SER A 82 -3.09 -9.31 -0.37
N LEU A 83 -2.34 -10.23 0.22
CA LEU A 83 -1.78 -11.41 -0.44
C LEU A 83 -2.86 -12.48 -0.54
N THR A 84 -3.24 -12.86 -1.76
CA THR A 84 -4.37 -13.78 -1.98
C THR A 84 -3.92 -15.16 -2.47
N ALA A 85 -4.70 -16.19 -2.15
CA ALA A 85 -4.39 -17.55 -2.58
C ALA A 85 -4.56 -17.76 -4.09
N ASP A 86 -5.38 -16.94 -4.76
CA ASP A 86 -5.64 -17.02 -6.21
C ASP A 86 -4.84 -16.01 -7.04
N GLY A 87 -4.10 -15.10 -6.39
CA GLY A 87 -3.36 -14.02 -7.04
C GLY A 87 -4.23 -12.87 -7.53
N SER A 88 -5.49 -12.80 -7.10
CA SER A 88 -6.30 -11.61 -7.30
C SER A 88 -5.71 -10.43 -6.52
N SER A 89 -5.58 -9.28 -7.18
CA SER A 89 -5.19 -8.06 -6.50
C SER A 89 -6.35 -7.55 -5.66
N ARG A 90 -6.10 -7.36 -4.36
CA ARG A 90 -7.06 -6.85 -3.38
C ARG A 90 -6.39 -5.72 -2.61
N GLY A 91 -6.36 -4.55 -3.22
CA GLY A 91 -5.78 -3.38 -2.59
C GLY A 91 -6.28 -2.08 -3.20
N PHE A 92 -6.25 -1.05 -2.37
CA PHE A 92 -6.49 0.34 -2.76
C PHE A 92 -5.99 1.26 -1.64
N THR A 93 -5.94 2.55 -1.95
CA THR A 93 -5.58 3.61 -1.01
C THR A 93 -6.71 4.64 -0.91
N LEU A 94 -6.81 5.25 0.26
CA LEU A 94 -7.70 6.36 0.55
C LEU A 94 -6.88 7.45 1.24
N ALA A 95 -6.81 8.63 0.63
CA ALA A 95 -6.17 9.80 1.19
C ALA A 95 -7.19 10.89 1.52
N VAL A 96 -7.01 11.53 2.67
CA VAL A 96 -7.75 12.73 3.06
C VAL A 96 -6.75 13.87 3.10
N ALA A 97 -6.88 14.81 2.16
CA ALA A 97 -6.03 16.01 2.14
C ALA A 97 -6.24 16.87 3.39
N ALA A 98 -5.34 17.83 3.63
CA ALA A 98 -5.40 18.69 4.82
C ALA A 98 -6.69 19.54 4.89
N ASP A 99 -7.31 19.85 3.75
CA ASP A 99 -8.61 20.53 3.65
C ASP A 99 -9.81 19.58 3.76
N GLY A 100 -9.56 18.28 3.98
CA GLY A 100 -10.55 17.24 4.11
C GLY A 100 -10.98 16.60 2.79
N THR A 101 -10.40 16.96 1.65
CA THR A 101 -10.76 16.37 0.35
C THR A 101 -10.30 14.92 0.25
N VAL A 102 -11.21 14.03 -0.17
CA VAL A 102 -10.96 12.60 -0.36
C VAL A 102 -10.40 12.31 -1.76
N SER A 103 -9.42 11.42 -1.85
CA SER A 103 -8.95 10.81 -3.11
C SER A 103 -8.63 9.33 -2.91
N TYR A 104 -8.75 8.56 -3.99
CA TYR A 104 -8.46 7.12 -4.00
C TYR A 104 -7.34 6.81 -5.00
N GLY A 105 -6.57 5.76 -4.72
CA GLY A 105 -5.68 5.11 -5.69
C GLY A 105 -5.98 3.61 -5.70
N TYR A 106 -5.97 2.98 -6.85
CA TYR A 106 -6.33 1.57 -7.01
C TYR A 106 -5.10 0.78 -7.47
N ASP A 107 -5.04 -0.50 -7.09
CA ASP A 107 -4.02 -1.39 -7.62
C ASP A 107 -4.55 -1.99 -8.94
N ASP A 108 -4.43 -1.23 -10.02
CA ASP A 108 -4.66 -1.77 -11.35
C ASP A 108 -3.55 -2.78 -11.65
N GLY A 109 -3.84 -4.07 -11.46
CA GLY A 109 -3.01 -5.20 -11.87
C GLY A 109 -2.71 -5.28 -13.38
N GLU A 110 -3.04 -4.23 -14.13
CA GLU A 110 -2.78 -3.96 -15.55
C GLU A 110 -2.54 -2.45 -15.73
N GLY A 111 -1.41 -1.95 -15.23
CA GLY A 111 -1.05 -0.54 -15.30
C GLY A 111 0.42 -0.34 -15.58
N ASP A 112 0.80 -0.36 -16.86
CA ASP A 112 2.05 0.20 -17.38
C ASP A 112 2.30 1.58 -16.74
N SER A 113 3.26 1.67 -15.83
CA SER A 113 3.80 2.95 -15.38
C SER A 113 5.31 2.91 -15.33
N ALA A 114 5.87 3.42 -16.43
CA ALA A 114 7.15 4.10 -16.54
C ALA A 114 8.43 3.27 -16.27
N GLY A 115 8.67 2.29 -17.14
CA GLY A 115 9.98 1.67 -17.28
C GLY A 115 10.31 1.06 -18.64
N ASP A 116 9.36 1.00 -19.59
CA ASP A 116 9.63 0.36 -20.87
C ASP A 116 10.41 1.28 -21.83
N ARG A 117 11.70 0.99 -21.99
CA ARG A 117 12.50 1.37 -23.17
C ARG A 117 12.99 0.12 -23.86
N SER A 118 12.06 -0.69 -24.38
CA SER A 118 12.40 -1.80 -25.27
C SER A 118 12.31 -1.36 -26.73
N HIS A 119 13.48 -1.18 -27.33
CA HIS A 119 13.62 -1.16 -28.78
C HIS A 119 13.46 -2.58 -29.35
N GLY A 120 12.56 -2.73 -30.32
CA GLY A 120 12.85 -3.52 -31.52
C GLY A 120 12.04 -4.80 -31.75
N ASP A 121 10.97 -4.63 -32.54
CA ASP A 121 10.54 -5.48 -33.65
C ASP A 121 10.48 -7.02 -33.47
N ALA A 122 9.25 -7.54 -33.40
CA ALA A 122 8.90 -8.76 -34.12
C ALA A 122 7.42 -8.75 -34.56
N ARG A 123 7.25 -8.89 -35.87
CA ARG A 123 5.98 -8.74 -36.60
C ARG A 123 5.05 -9.91 -36.33
N HIS A 124 3.79 -9.56 -36.06
CA HIS A 124 2.64 -10.45 -35.96
C HIS A 124 2.34 -11.14 -37.30
N ARG A 125 2.16 -12.47 -37.27
CA ARG A 125 1.41 -13.20 -38.30
C ARG A 125 0.77 -14.47 -37.70
N PRO A 126 -0.54 -14.72 -37.91
CA PRO A 126 -1.23 -15.84 -37.28
C PRO A 126 -1.37 -17.03 -38.24
N SER A 127 -1.26 -18.26 -37.72
CA SER A 127 -1.98 -19.42 -38.25
C SER A 127 -1.89 -20.63 -37.33
N GLY A 128 -3.02 -21.33 -37.13
CA GLY A 128 -3.02 -22.78 -36.93
C GLY A 128 -3.81 -23.28 -35.72
N ARG A 129 -5.05 -23.72 -35.96
CA ARG A 129 -5.87 -24.52 -35.03
C ARG A 129 -5.15 -25.81 -34.63
N GLY A 130 -5.18 -26.11 -33.34
CA GLY A 130 -4.96 -27.44 -32.78
C GLY A 130 -5.51 -27.46 -31.35
N ASP A 131 -6.47 -28.35 -31.08
CA ASP A 131 -7.02 -28.60 -29.75
C ASP A 131 -5.88 -28.93 -28.78
N ARG A 132 -5.56 -27.98 -27.91
CA ARG A 132 -4.78 -28.17 -26.69
C ARG A 132 -5.71 -27.83 -25.51
N PRO A 133 -5.60 -28.50 -24.36
CA PRO A 133 -6.30 -28.07 -23.17
C PRO A 133 -5.94 -26.60 -22.92
N VAL A 134 -6.96 -25.78 -22.68
CA VAL A 134 -6.80 -24.36 -22.36
C VAL A 134 -5.90 -24.29 -21.12
N ARG A 135 -4.63 -23.91 -21.32
CA ARG A 135 -3.76 -23.51 -20.21
C ARG A 135 -4.38 -22.24 -19.62
N LEU A 136 -4.64 -22.25 -18.32
CA LEU A 136 -4.88 -21.02 -17.58
C LEU A 136 -3.67 -20.09 -17.84
N PRO A 137 -3.85 -18.82 -18.20
CA PRO A 137 -2.76 -17.86 -18.20
C PRO A 137 -2.19 -17.72 -16.76
N GLY A 138 -0.87 -17.59 -16.63
CA GLY A 138 -0.20 -17.25 -15.37
C GLY A 138 0.30 -18.41 -14.51
N SER A 139 1.07 -19.35 -15.07
CA SER A 139 1.80 -20.33 -14.24
C SER A 139 3.22 -19.84 -13.96
N ARG A 140 3.77 -20.10 -12.76
CA ARG A 140 5.18 -19.77 -12.41
C ARG A 140 6.20 -20.25 -13.44
N ALA A 141 5.90 -21.34 -14.14
CA ALA A 141 6.75 -21.91 -15.17
C ALA A 141 6.82 -21.05 -16.44
N ASP A 142 5.84 -20.18 -16.67
CA ASP A 142 5.76 -19.29 -17.83
C ASP A 142 6.29 -17.87 -17.50
N ALA A 143 6.43 -17.53 -16.21
CA ALA A 143 7.07 -16.30 -15.75
C ALA A 143 8.58 -16.27 -16.01
N PRO A 144 9.19 -15.09 -16.20
CA PRO A 144 10.63 -14.95 -16.29
C PRO A 144 11.36 -15.48 -15.05
N ASP A 145 12.64 -15.79 -15.21
CA ASP A 145 13.53 -16.00 -14.08
C ASP A 145 13.54 -14.74 -13.19
N PRO A 146 13.43 -14.85 -11.86
CA PRO A 146 13.32 -13.69 -10.98
C PRO A 146 14.53 -12.75 -11.05
N CYS A 147 15.68 -13.22 -11.52
CA CYS A 147 16.88 -12.40 -11.73
C CYS A 147 16.97 -11.80 -13.13
N ALA A 148 16.13 -12.25 -14.06
CA ALA A 148 15.92 -11.62 -15.36
C ALA A 148 14.76 -10.61 -15.33
N ASP A 149 13.78 -10.82 -14.45
CA ASP A 149 12.60 -9.97 -14.31
C ASP A 149 12.92 -8.62 -13.66
N THR A 150 12.47 -7.54 -14.27
CA THR A 150 12.68 -6.16 -13.79
C THR A 150 11.41 -5.43 -13.41
N ALA A 151 10.24 -6.09 -13.49
CA ALA A 151 8.99 -5.46 -13.13
C ALA A 151 8.92 -5.12 -11.64
N TYR A 152 8.37 -3.96 -11.32
CA TYR A 152 8.09 -3.56 -9.95
C TYR A 152 6.97 -2.51 -9.92
N SER A 153 6.29 -2.42 -8.78
CA SER A 153 5.36 -1.35 -8.45
C SER A 153 5.72 -0.76 -7.09
N VAL A 154 5.33 0.48 -6.83
CA VAL A 154 5.60 1.18 -5.56
C VAL A 154 4.35 1.92 -5.06
N ALA A 155 4.15 1.93 -3.74
CA ALA A 155 3.02 2.55 -3.07
C ALA A 155 3.29 4.01 -2.62
N ASP A 156 4.35 4.64 -3.16
CA ASP A 156 4.78 6.02 -2.89
C ASP A 156 4.83 6.37 -1.38
N ARG A 157 5.35 5.44 -0.56
CA ARG A 157 5.58 5.61 0.88
C ARG A 157 6.92 5.02 1.29
N LYS A 158 7.54 5.57 2.34
CA LYS A 158 8.70 4.98 3.01
C LYS A 158 8.85 5.42 4.45
N GLU A 159 9.58 4.66 5.26
CA GLU A 159 10.06 5.15 6.54
C GLU A 159 11.17 6.20 6.33
N TYR A 160 11.28 7.16 7.24
CA TYR A 160 12.36 8.17 7.22
C TYR A 160 13.31 8.02 8.41
N GLY A 161 13.15 6.94 9.18
CA GLY A 161 13.85 6.70 10.44
C GLY A 161 14.08 5.21 10.64
N THR A 162 13.46 4.64 11.66
CA THR A 162 13.45 3.20 11.91
C THR A 162 11.99 2.76 12.01
N TYR A 163 11.60 1.74 11.27
CA TYR A 163 10.34 1.05 11.45
C TYR A 163 10.42 0.19 12.73
N GLU A 164 9.84 0.69 13.80
CA GLU A 164 9.82 0.03 15.11
C GLU A 164 8.54 -0.77 15.27
N TRP A 165 8.64 -2.09 15.45
CA TRP A 165 7.49 -2.98 15.36
C TRP A 165 7.37 -3.95 16.54
N PHE A 166 6.16 -4.44 16.73
CA PHE A 166 5.75 -5.35 17.79
C PHE A 166 5.16 -6.63 17.21
N ILE A 167 5.16 -7.69 18.03
CA ILE A 167 4.40 -8.91 17.73
C ILE A 167 3.19 -8.99 18.64
N GLY A 168 2.01 -9.27 18.07
CA GLY A 168 0.78 -9.53 18.82
C GLY A 168 0.94 -10.73 19.76
N ASP A 169 0.15 -10.76 20.85
CA ASP A 169 0.23 -11.82 21.85
C ASP A 169 -0.80 -12.94 21.67
N GLY A 170 -1.69 -12.82 20.68
CA GLY A 170 -2.59 -13.86 20.21
C GLY A 170 -1.93 -15.12 19.66
N PRO A 171 -2.75 -16.03 19.08
CA PRO A 171 -2.25 -17.24 18.43
C PRO A 171 -1.20 -16.93 17.36
N GLN A 172 -0.36 -17.90 17.05
CA GLN A 172 0.81 -17.71 16.20
C GLN A 172 0.69 -18.58 14.94
N PRO A 173 1.17 -18.13 13.77
CA PRO A 173 1.13 -18.93 12.55
C PRO A 173 1.77 -20.31 12.73
N GLY A 174 1.03 -21.35 12.31
CA GLY A 174 1.49 -22.74 12.35
C GLY A 174 1.62 -23.32 13.76
N ASP A 175 0.94 -22.72 14.75
CA ASP A 175 1.06 -23.04 16.18
C ASP A 175 2.52 -23.01 16.67
N LEU A 176 3.37 -22.24 15.98
CA LEU A 176 4.78 -22.17 16.30
C LEU A 176 5.01 -21.34 17.58
N PRO A 177 6.06 -21.64 18.36
CA PRO A 177 6.44 -20.79 19.47
C PRO A 177 6.70 -19.36 19.00
N ARG A 178 6.19 -18.35 19.73
CA ARG A 178 6.36 -16.91 19.40
C ARG A 178 7.80 -16.50 19.06
N ARG A 179 8.80 -17.13 19.69
CA ARG A 179 10.22 -16.90 19.38
C ARG A 179 10.57 -17.27 17.92
N GLN A 180 10.03 -18.38 17.41
CA GLN A 180 10.24 -18.82 16.04
C GLN A 180 9.51 -17.92 15.05
N VAL A 181 8.26 -17.54 15.35
CA VAL A 181 7.51 -16.59 14.52
C VAL A 181 8.19 -15.22 14.47
N ARG A 182 8.63 -14.69 15.61
CA ARG A 182 9.45 -13.47 15.65
C ARG A 182 10.67 -13.59 14.76
N GLN A 183 11.40 -14.71 14.82
CA GLN A 183 12.57 -14.93 13.98
C GLN A 183 12.18 -14.93 12.49
N ALA A 184 11.07 -15.58 12.11
CA ALA A 184 10.60 -15.59 10.72
C ALA A 184 10.23 -14.18 10.23
N PHE A 185 9.56 -13.38 11.05
CA PHE A 185 9.24 -11.98 10.74
C PHE A 185 10.50 -11.10 10.65
N GLU A 186 11.44 -11.25 11.59
CA GLU A 186 12.74 -10.58 11.54
C GLU A 186 13.51 -10.92 10.26
N GLU A 187 13.47 -12.19 9.82
CA GLU A 187 14.11 -12.63 8.58
C GLU A 187 13.44 -12.05 7.32
N GLY A 188 12.10 -12.01 7.27
CA GLY A 188 11.36 -11.40 6.17
C GLY A 188 11.61 -9.89 6.05
N ILE A 189 11.54 -9.17 7.16
CA ILE A 189 11.90 -7.74 7.22
C ILE A 189 13.37 -7.53 6.84
N THR A 190 14.27 -8.40 7.30
CA THR A 190 15.70 -8.33 6.95
C THR A 190 15.93 -8.52 5.46
N ALA A 191 15.16 -9.38 4.79
CA ALA A 191 15.28 -9.56 3.35
C ALA A 191 14.99 -8.25 2.59
N ILE A 192 14.05 -7.44 3.07
CA ILE A 192 13.76 -6.11 2.53
C ILE A 192 14.86 -5.10 2.87
N ILE A 193 15.13 -4.86 4.16
CA ILE A 193 16.02 -3.76 4.57
C ILE A 193 17.51 -4.01 4.26
N ARG A 194 17.87 -5.23 3.86
CA ARG A 194 19.22 -5.61 3.41
C ARG A 194 19.29 -6.00 1.94
N GLY A 195 18.20 -5.84 1.19
CA GLY A 195 18.12 -6.24 -0.20
C GLY A 195 18.53 -7.68 -0.46
N ARG A 196 18.18 -8.63 0.41
CA ARG A 196 18.62 -10.02 0.31
C ARG A 196 18.00 -10.65 -0.94
N ASN A 197 18.83 -10.90 -1.94
CA ASN A 197 18.40 -11.40 -3.24
C ASN A 197 19.26 -12.58 -3.70
N ALA A 198 18.69 -13.46 -4.51
CA ALA A 198 19.40 -14.57 -5.14
C ALA A 198 20.19 -14.14 -6.40
N CYS A 199 20.05 -12.87 -6.81
CA CYS A 199 20.52 -12.34 -8.08
C CYS A 199 21.93 -11.72 -8.03
N GLY A 200 22.60 -11.76 -6.88
CA GLY A 200 23.93 -11.18 -6.69
C GLY A 200 23.97 -9.66 -6.72
N LEU A 201 22.83 -8.98 -6.56
CA LEU A 201 22.76 -7.51 -6.49
C LEU A 201 23.27 -7.03 -5.14
N ALA A 202 24.07 -5.96 -5.13
CA ALA A 202 24.59 -5.37 -3.90
C ALA A 202 23.48 -4.71 -3.06
N ASP A 203 23.61 -4.75 -1.73
CA ASP A 203 22.73 -3.98 -0.85
C ASP A 203 23.06 -2.48 -0.94
N THR A 204 22.07 -1.70 -1.36
CA THR A 204 22.11 -0.23 -1.37
C THR A 204 20.87 0.37 -0.71
N ILE A 205 20.08 -0.45 -0.01
CA ILE A 205 18.80 -0.05 0.53
C ILE A 205 19.03 0.59 1.90
N GLY A 206 18.57 1.83 2.05
CA GLY A 206 18.77 2.65 3.25
C GLY A 206 17.77 2.41 4.38
N ALA A 207 16.82 1.48 4.19
CA ALA A 207 15.72 1.22 5.11
C ALA A 207 16.21 0.68 6.46
N ARG A 208 15.48 0.96 7.54
CA ARG A 208 15.79 0.44 8.88
C ARG A 208 14.55 -0.09 9.59
N ALA A 209 14.72 -1.19 10.33
CA ALA A 209 13.71 -1.75 11.20
C ALA A 209 14.29 -2.20 12.54
N ARG A 210 13.44 -2.26 13.58
CA ARG A 210 13.79 -2.79 14.89
C ARG A 210 12.58 -3.41 15.57
N PHE A 211 12.70 -4.69 15.93
CA PHE A 211 11.75 -5.32 16.84
C PHE A 211 11.87 -4.69 18.24
N LEU A 212 10.74 -4.28 18.82
CA LEU A 212 10.69 -3.72 20.16
C LEU A 212 10.34 -4.78 21.20
N ALA A 213 9.14 -5.35 21.11
CA ALA A 213 8.64 -6.31 22.09
C ALA A 213 7.40 -7.05 21.55
N ALA A 214 6.95 -8.05 22.31
CA ALA A 214 5.56 -8.49 22.21
C ALA A 214 4.64 -7.44 22.85
N THR A 215 3.41 -7.36 22.38
CA THR A 215 2.38 -6.44 22.88
C THR A 215 1.04 -7.17 23.00
N GLY A 216 0.14 -6.67 23.86
CA GLY A 216 -1.25 -7.14 23.93
C GLY A 216 -2.18 -6.40 22.96
N HIS A 217 -1.61 -5.53 22.12
CA HIS A 217 -2.29 -4.96 20.96
C HIS A 217 -2.19 -5.96 19.80
N GLU A 218 -3.20 -5.94 18.93
CA GLU A 218 -3.22 -6.73 17.71
C GLU A 218 -3.24 -5.77 16.52
N ALA A 219 -2.87 -6.27 15.34
CA ALA A 219 -2.93 -5.53 14.09
C ALA A 219 -4.32 -4.90 13.91
N GLY A 220 -4.35 -3.62 13.51
CA GLY A 220 -5.54 -2.83 13.20
C GLY A 220 -6.25 -3.28 11.92
N ILE A 221 -6.44 -4.59 11.77
CA ILE A 221 -7.09 -5.26 10.64
C ILE A 221 -8.32 -5.98 11.22
N ASP A 222 -9.42 -6.09 10.48
CA ASP A 222 -10.56 -6.93 10.89
C ASP A 222 -10.61 -8.27 10.14
N HIS A 223 -11.54 -9.14 10.56
CA HIS A 223 -11.74 -10.46 9.96
C HIS A 223 -12.13 -10.46 8.47
N MET A 224 -12.40 -9.30 7.87
CA MET A 224 -12.69 -9.17 6.44
C MET A 224 -11.50 -8.58 5.67
N ALA A 225 -10.29 -8.58 6.26
CA ALA A 225 -9.08 -7.97 5.69
C ALA A 225 -9.20 -6.46 5.45
N ARG A 226 -9.87 -5.73 6.36
CA ARG A 226 -10.08 -4.27 6.23
C ARG A 226 -9.27 -3.51 7.27
N CYS A 227 -8.68 -2.38 6.87
CA CYS A 227 -7.93 -1.52 7.77
C CYS A 227 -8.87 -0.74 8.70
N THR A 228 -8.74 -0.99 9.98
CA THR A 228 -9.49 -0.32 11.05
C THR A 228 -8.86 1.03 11.42
N VAL A 229 -9.23 1.59 12.56
CA VAL A 229 -8.66 2.87 13.02
C VAL A 229 -7.21 2.66 13.45
N ARG A 230 -6.31 3.47 12.90
CA ARG A 230 -4.90 3.55 13.28
C ARG A 230 -4.74 3.73 14.80
N ASP A 231 -3.89 2.92 15.45
CA ASP A 231 -3.74 2.91 16.92
C ASP A 231 -2.40 3.48 17.43
N GLY A 232 -1.47 3.77 16.52
CA GLY A 232 -0.14 4.30 16.82
C GLY A 232 0.95 3.22 16.92
N MET A 233 0.64 1.95 16.69
CA MET A 233 1.57 0.84 16.80
C MET A 233 1.75 0.11 15.47
N ASN A 234 2.96 -0.36 15.20
CA ASN A 234 3.21 -1.25 14.06
C ASN A 234 3.16 -2.70 14.56
N VAL A 235 2.05 -3.41 14.34
CA VAL A 235 1.84 -4.74 14.91
C VAL A 235 1.81 -5.81 13.81
N TRP A 236 2.60 -6.85 14.02
CA TRP A 236 2.57 -8.07 13.23
C TRP A 236 1.94 -9.18 14.06
N ASP A 237 0.87 -9.80 13.56
CA ASP A 237 0.14 -10.81 14.30
C ASP A 237 -0.45 -11.92 13.39
N ALA A 238 -1.31 -12.74 13.99
CA ALA A 238 -2.11 -13.69 13.28
C ALA A 238 -3.54 -13.74 13.83
N GLY A 239 -4.49 -13.95 12.94
CA GLY A 239 -5.90 -14.04 13.29
C GLY A 239 -6.74 -14.47 12.11
N ASP A 240 -8.02 -14.11 12.17
CA ASP A 240 -8.98 -14.33 11.09
C ASP A 240 -8.88 -13.21 10.06
N LEU A 241 -9.06 -13.55 8.77
CA LEU A 241 -9.14 -12.63 7.63
C LEU A 241 -10.17 -13.19 6.63
N SER A 242 -10.44 -12.47 5.55
CA SER A 242 -11.25 -13.03 4.47
C SER A 242 -10.61 -14.31 3.92
N SER A 243 -11.43 -15.29 3.56
CA SER A 243 -10.93 -16.62 3.19
C SER A 243 -10.11 -16.67 1.92
N ASP A 244 -10.10 -15.61 1.11
CA ASP A 244 -9.23 -15.44 -0.05
C ASP A 244 -7.85 -14.83 0.32
N SER A 245 -7.72 -14.19 1.48
CA SER A 245 -6.50 -13.53 1.96
C SER A 245 -5.64 -14.47 2.80
N VAL A 246 -4.40 -14.73 2.37
CA VAL A 246 -3.37 -15.45 3.14
C VAL A 246 -2.77 -14.53 4.20
N ALA A 247 -2.53 -13.27 3.84
CA ALA A 247 -2.09 -12.22 4.75
C ALA A 247 -2.54 -10.85 4.21
N THR A 248 -2.57 -9.86 5.11
CA THR A 248 -2.94 -8.48 4.76
C THR A 248 -1.99 -7.52 5.46
N THR A 249 -1.55 -6.52 4.70
CA THR A 249 -0.82 -5.35 5.21
C THR A 249 -1.71 -4.11 5.13
N CYS A 250 -1.87 -3.43 6.26
CA CYS A 250 -2.44 -2.09 6.34
C CYS A 250 -1.32 -1.09 6.60
N SER A 251 -1.38 0.06 5.94
CA SER A 251 -0.35 1.09 6.11
C SER A 251 -0.95 2.48 6.14
N TRP A 252 -0.37 3.34 6.97
CA TRP A 252 -0.73 4.74 7.07
C TRP A 252 0.50 5.60 6.81
N SER A 253 0.30 6.66 6.03
CA SER A 253 1.36 7.58 5.65
C SER A 253 0.89 9.03 5.65
N ARG A 254 1.84 9.96 5.74
CA ARG A 254 1.59 11.39 5.64
C ARG A 254 2.47 12.03 4.58
N PRO A 255 1.94 13.01 3.83
CA PRO A 255 2.71 13.71 2.83
C PRO A 255 3.88 14.47 3.46
N VAL A 256 5.00 14.45 2.75
CA VAL A 256 6.18 15.26 3.06
C VAL A 256 6.44 16.24 1.92
N SER A 257 7.24 17.28 2.18
CA SER A 257 7.48 18.32 1.18
C SER A 257 8.18 17.84 -0.10
N ARG A 258 8.96 16.75 -0.03
CA ARG A 258 9.71 16.15 -1.14
C ARG A 258 9.91 14.66 -0.89
N GLY A 259 9.73 13.87 -1.93
CA GLY A 259 9.91 12.40 -1.89
C GLY A 259 8.64 11.66 -1.49
N PRO A 260 8.73 10.32 -1.34
CA PRO A 260 7.60 9.48 -0.98
C PRO A 260 7.02 9.86 0.37
N ASP A 261 5.74 9.56 0.59
CA ASP A 261 5.06 9.86 1.84
C ASP A 261 5.75 9.15 3.02
N ARG A 262 5.73 9.80 4.19
CA ARG A 262 6.29 9.22 5.40
C ARG A 262 5.35 8.14 5.91
N LEU A 263 5.82 6.89 5.94
CA LEU A 263 5.19 5.82 6.72
C LEU A 263 5.12 6.24 8.19
N ILE A 264 3.91 6.23 8.75
CA ILE A 264 3.66 6.52 10.15
C ILE A 264 3.19 5.29 10.93
N GLU A 265 2.58 4.31 10.25
CA GLU A 265 2.14 3.06 10.84
C GLU A 265 2.02 1.97 9.76
N ALA A 266 2.31 0.72 10.10
CA ALA A 266 1.91 -0.44 9.32
C ALA A 266 1.62 -1.64 10.22
N ASP A 267 0.53 -2.33 9.88
CA ASP A 267 0.04 -3.52 10.54
C ASP A 267 0.01 -4.68 9.56
N VAL A 268 0.32 -5.88 10.04
CA VAL A 268 0.36 -7.09 9.24
C VAL A 268 -0.34 -8.22 9.98
N ARG A 269 -1.30 -8.89 9.33
CA ARG A 269 -1.98 -10.06 9.87
C ARG A 269 -1.85 -11.25 8.93
N PHE A 270 -1.55 -12.41 9.51
CA PHE A 270 -1.55 -13.72 8.85
C PHE A 270 -2.88 -14.43 9.11
N ASN A 271 -3.52 -14.99 8.07
CA ASN A 271 -4.81 -15.68 8.18
C ASN A 271 -4.64 -17.13 8.65
N ILE A 272 -4.63 -17.33 9.96
CA ILE A 272 -4.51 -18.67 10.57
C ILE A 272 -5.85 -19.39 10.73
N HIS A 273 -6.96 -18.75 10.36
CA HIS A 273 -8.27 -19.38 10.36
C HIS A 273 -8.43 -20.31 9.15
N ASP A 274 -8.05 -19.84 7.96
CA ASP A 274 -8.25 -20.59 6.72
C ASP A 274 -6.99 -21.28 6.19
N TYR A 275 -5.79 -20.84 6.63
CA TYR A 275 -4.53 -21.33 6.08
C TYR A 275 -3.59 -21.91 7.14
N THR A 276 -2.87 -22.96 6.75
CA THR A 276 -1.81 -23.56 7.54
C THR A 276 -0.47 -22.90 7.20
N PHE A 277 0.36 -22.68 8.22
CA PHE A 277 1.68 -22.09 8.06
C PHE A 277 2.79 -23.00 8.60
N THR A 278 3.98 -22.88 8.03
CA THR A 278 5.19 -23.59 8.45
C THR A 278 6.42 -22.71 8.28
N ASP A 279 7.48 -22.98 9.05
CA ASP A 279 8.81 -22.38 8.87
C ASP A 279 9.82 -23.33 8.19
N ASP A 280 9.39 -24.55 7.91
CA ASP A 280 10.18 -25.59 7.24
C ASP A 280 9.33 -26.32 6.19
N PRO A 281 9.03 -25.67 5.06
CA PRO A 281 8.26 -26.26 3.96
C PRO A 281 9.10 -27.24 3.13
N THR A 282 9.84 -28.15 3.76
CA THR A 282 10.66 -29.17 3.08
C THR A 282 10.00 -30.54 3.10
N GLY A 283 10.28 -31.38 2.09
CA GLY A 283 9.78 -32.76 2.02
C GLY A 283 8.31 -32.86 1.57
N ALA A 284 7.53 -33.71 2.27
CA ALA A 284 6.09 -33.87 2.06
C ALA A 284 5.32 -32.75 2.79
N CYS A 285 5.46 -31.53 2.30
CA CYS A 285 4.68 -30.40 2.81
C CYS A 285 3.21 -30.55 2.38
N ASP A 286 2.31 -30.47 3.34
CA ASP A 286 0.86 -30.60 3.15
C ASP A 286 0.22 -29.20 3.09
N ASP A 287 0.25 -28.59 1.91
CA ASP A 287 -0.46 -27.34 1.57
C ASP A 287 -0.29 -26.19 2.59
N ALA A 288 0.92 -26.06 3.14
CA ALA A 288 1.25 -25.05 4.14
C ALA A 288 2.06 -23.90 3.55
N TYR A 289 1.73 -22.67 3.93
CA TYR A 289 2.45 -21.47 3.53
C TYR A 289 3.72 -21.27 4.36
N ASP A 290 4.80 -20.89 3.68
CA ASP A 290 6.06 -20.56 4.32
C ASP A 290 5.99 -19.18 5.00
N ILE A 291 6.11 -19.15 6.33
CA ILE A 291 5.97 -17.90 7.12
C ILE A 291 6.99 -16.86 6.68
N ARG A 292 8.23 -17.25 6.38
CA ARG A 292 9.28 -16.33 5.94
C ARG A 292 8.98 -15.72 4.57
N SER A 293 8.45 -16.52 3.64
CA SER A 293 8.05 -16.04 2.32
C SER A 293 6.92 -15.03 2.41
N VAL A 294 5.86 -15.34 3.15
CA VAL A 294 4.73 -14.42 3.38
C VAL A 294 5.22 -13.17 4.11
N ALA A 295 6.02 -13.31 5.17
CA ALA A 295 6.60 -12.17 5.89
C ALA A 295 7.48 -11.28 5.00
N THR A 296 8.20 -11.84 4.02
CA THR A 296 9.00 -11.04 3.09
C THR A 296 8.10 -10.23 2.15
N HIS A 297 7.01 -10.84 1.66
CA HIS A 297 6.01 -10.16 0.83
C HIS A 297 5.34 -9.01 1.59
N GLU A 298 4.79 -9.28 2.77
CA GLU A 298 4.13 -8.26 3.60
C GLU A 298 5.11 -7.15 4.03
N ALA A 299 6.36 -7.50 4.34
CA ALA A 299 7.39 -6.50 4.60
C ALA A 299 7.64 -5.62 3.35
N GLY A 300 7.55 -6.16 2.14
CA GLY A 300 7.60 -5.38 0.91
C GLY A 300 6.57 -4.25 0.91
N HIS A 301 5.32 -4.55 1.26
CA HIS A 301 4.27 -3.54 1.43
C HIS A 301 4.59 -2.52 2.52
N VAL A 302 5.07 -2.97 3.69
CA VAL A 302 5.49 -2.06 4.78
C VAL A 302 6.49 -1.02 4.27
N PHE A 303 7.48 -1.45 3.48
CA PHE A 303 8.55 -0.60 2.94
C PHE A 303 8.25 0.00 1.55
N GLY A 304 6.98 -0.03 1.13
CA GLY A 304 6.49 0.76 0.01
C GLY A 304 6.54 0.09 -1.36
N LEU A 305 6.79 -1.21 -1.45
CA LEU A 305 6.55 -1.97 -2.67
C LEU A 305 5.05 -2.22 -2.86
N GLY A 306 4.60 -2.20 -4.12
CA GLY A 306 3.27 -2.64 -4.53
C GLY A 306 3.33 -3.98 -5.26
N HIS A 307 2.18 -4.57 -5.55
CA HIS A 307 2.11 -5.80 -6.32
C HIS A 307 2.61 -5.64 -7.77
N VAL A 308 3.18 -6.72 -8.31
CA VAL A 308 3.39 -6.88 -9.76
C VAL A 308 2.25 -7.70 -10.35
N GLY A 309 1.84 -7.38 -11.58
CA GLY A 309 0.73 -8.06 -12.26
C GLY A 309 1.04 -9.49 -12.74
N SER A 310 0.09 -10.07 -13.47
CA SER A 310 0.27 -11.39 -14.11
C SER A 310 1.47 -11.40 -15.07
N GLY A 311 2.17 -12.53 -15.15
CA GLY A 311 3.42 -12.68 -15.91
C GLY A 311 4.69 -12.49 -15.06
N HIS A 312 4.53 -12.15 -13.78
CA HIS A 312 5.63 -11.91 -12.84
C HIS A 312 5.58 -12.83 -11.61
N GLU A 313 5.00 -14.03 -11.75
CA GLU A 313 4.70 -15.00 -10.68
C GLU A 313 5.94 -15.50 -9.89
N ASN A 314 7.15 -15.20 -10.36
CA ASN A 314 8.41 -15.57 -9.71
C ASN A 314 9.00 -14.44 -8.85
N LEU A 315 8.48 -13.21 -8.93
CA LEU A 315 8.89 -12.10 -8.08
C LEU A 315 8.27 -12.20 -6.68
N THR A 316 8.93 -11.60 -5.70
CA THR A 316 8.47 -11.61 -4.31
C THR A 316 7.13 -10.89 -4.17
N MET A 317 6.95 -9.78 -4.87
CA MET A 317 5.74 -8.95 -4.80
C MET A 317 4.61 -9.39 -5.74
N TYR A 318 4.64 -10.62 -6.28
CA TYR A 318 3.46 -11.16 -6.97
C TYR A 318 2.30 -11.33 -5.95
N PRO A 319 1.04 -10.96 -6.27
CA PRO A 319 -0.10 -10.95 -5.34
C PRO A 319 -0.54 -12.32 -4.81
N SER A 320 0.22 -13.38 -5.08
CA SER A 320 0.02 -14.70 -4.48
C SER A 320 1.31 -15.27 -3.93
N SER A 321 1.19 -15.97 -2.80
CA SER A 321 2.23 -16.87 -2.32
C SER A 321 1.85 -18.29 -2.69
N PHE A 322 2.85 -19.15 -2.79
CA PHE A 322 2.64 -20.53 -3.19
C PHE A 322 2.92 -21.42 -1.99
N ALA A 323 1.92 -22.22 -1.62
CA ALA A 323 2.08 -23.24 -0.60
C ALA A 323 3.29 -24.14 -0.89
N CYS A 324 3.97 -24.57 0.17
CA CYS A 324 5.15 -25.42 0.09
C CYS A 324 6.31 -24.86 -0.76
N SER A 325 6.42 -23.53 -0.85
CA SER A 325 7.48 -22.85 -1.59
C SER A 325 8.23 -21.84 -0.72
N THR A 326 9.55 -21.78 -0.87
CA THR A 326 10.44 -20.81 -0.19
C THR A 326 10.91 -19.70 -1.12
N THR A 327 10.41 -19.62 -2.36
CA THR A 327 10.93 -18.73 -3.40
C THR A 327 10.91 -17.26 -2.97
N ALA A 328 9.87 -16.83 -2.23
CA ALA A 328 9.73 -15.45 -1.78
C ALA A 328 10.51 -15.14 -0.49
N ARG A 329 11.30 -16.06 0.08
CA ARG A 329 12.26 -15.75 1.17
C ARG A 329 13.38 -14.79 0.76
N THR A 330 13.57 -14.59 -0.54
CA THR A 330 14.55 -13.66 -1.10
C THR A 330 13.94 -12.85 -2.22
N LEU A 331 14.47 -11.66 -2.44
CA LEU A 331 14.02 -10.73 -3.47
C LEU A 331 14.45 -11.15 -4.88
N GLY A 332 13.54 -10.98 -5.83
CA GLY A 332 13.86 -10.92 -7.25
C GLY A 332 14.50 -9.58 -7.63
N LYS A 333 14.95 -9.47 -8.88
CA LYS A 333 15.62 -8.27 -9.37
C LYS A 333 14.65 -7.08 -9.42
N GLY A 334 13.41 -7.29 -9.87
CA GLY A 334 12.35 -6.30 -9.84
C GLY A 334 12.13 -5.71 -8.44
N ASP A 335 11.96 -6.56 -7.43
CA ASP A 335 11.73 -6.16 -6.04
C ASP A 335 12.90 -5.28 -5.51
N VAL A 336 14.15 -5.65 -5.81
CA VAL A 336 15.34 -4.84 -5.44
C VAL A 336 15.36 -3.49 -6.16
N LEU A 337 14.97 -3.44 -7.44
CA LEU A 337 14.90 -2.19 -8.19
C LEU A 337 13.81 -1.27 -7.63
N GLY A 338 12.66 -1.82 -7.25
CA GLY A 338 11.58 -1.09 -6.56
C GLY A 338 12.08 -0.44 -5.28
N LEU A 339 12.73 -1.21 -4.40
CA LEU A 339 13.28 -0.66 -3.15
C LEU A 339 14.32 0.44 -3.40
N ARG A 340 15.21 0.27 -4.38
CA ARG A 340 16.19 1.30 -4.76
C ARG A 340 15.57 2.56 -5.36
N SER A 341 14.38 2.47 -5.94
CA SER A 341 13.66 3.66 -6.42
C SER A 341 13.10 4.49 -5.28
N ILE A 342 12.86 3.87 -4.11
CA ILE A 342 12.31 4.48 -2.91
C ILE A 342 13.42 5.03 -1.98
N TYR A 343 14.51 4.28 -1.83
CA TYR A 343 15.58 4.48 -0.83
C TYR A 343 16.89 5.02 -1.40
#